data_AF-A0A0B1T8Q9-F1
#
_entry.id   AF-A0A0B1T8Q9-F1
#
_cell.length_a   1.000
_cell.length_b   1.000
_cell.length_c   1.000
_cell.angle_alpha   90.00
_cell.angle_beta   90.00
_cell.angle_gamma   90.00
#
_symmetry.space_group_name_H-M   'P 1'
#
loop_
_entity.id
_entity.type
_entity.pdbx_description
1 polymer ?
#
loop_
_entity_poly.entity_id
_entity_poly.type
_entity_poly.pdbx_seq_one_letter_code
_entity_poly.pdbx_strand_id
1 'polypeptide(L)'
;MMFSMTLTAVDNLFFLSPLELHRLHQNLRTDGLDCGDEVARLFSEALDESDVRLLMYNKGLYTERTCVPQQDWWNNNVPKRKDDCAYADLAPYMITSQASLDDLNSKLENDVTSLHFRPVIVVDHCAAWDEDKWIDLHIGDVKLQCFKPCTR
;
A
#
# COMPACT_ATOMS: atom_id res chain seq x y z
N MET A 1 26.80 11.88 -17.30
CA MET A 1 26.08 10.97 -18.21
C MET A 1 24.64 10.96 -17.76
N MET A 2 23.78 11.66 -18.50
CA MET A 2 22.38 11.90 -18.12
C MET A 2 21.54 10.83 -18.82
N PHE A 3 20.98 9.89 -18.06
CA PHE A 3 20.02 8.94 -18.60
C PHE A 3 18.65 9.62 -18.65
N SER A 4 18.27 10.07 -19.84
CA SER A 4 16.91 10.50 -20.15
C SER A 4 16.07 9.27 -20.41
N MET A 5 15.19 8.91 -19.47
CA MET A 5 14.18 7.89 -19.69
C MET A 5 12.96 8.58 -20.33
N THR A 6 12.88 8.53 -21.65
CA THR A 6 11.76 9.07 -22.40
C THR A 6 10.58 8.11 -22.25
N LEU A 7 9.56 8.51 -21.47
CA LEU A 7 8.30 7.78 -21.41
C LEU A 7 7.52 8.07 -22.71
N THR A 8 7.76 7.29 -23.75
CA THR A 8 6.89 7.31 -24.94
C THR A 8 5.52 6.76 -24.51
N ALA A 9 4.51 7.62 -24.52
CA ALA A 9 3.12 7.20 -24.46
C ALA A 9 2.87 6.29 -25.68
N VAL A 10 2.77 4.98 -25.42
CA VAL A 10 2.41 4.02 -26.46
C VAL A 10 0.89 3.90 -26.45
N ASP A 11 0.27 4.82 -27.18
CA ASP A 11 -1.09 4.65 -27.66
C ASP A 11 -1.16 3.31 -28.43
N ASN A 12 -2.06 2.42 -28.01
CA ASN A 12 -2.38 1.10 -28.61
C ASN A 12 -1.49 -0.12 -28.28
N LEU A 13 -1.11 -0.33 -27.02
CA LEU A 13 -0.73 -1.67 -26.53
C LEU A 13 -1.75 -2.24 -25.54
N PHE A 14 -2.94 -2.60 -26.04
CA PHE A 14 -3.64 -3.78 -25.52
C PHE A 14 -2.92 -5.02 -26.06
N PHE A 15 -1.67 -5.24 -25.66
CA PHE A 15 -1.20 -6.62 -25.58
C PHE A 15 -2.10 -7.26 -24.54
N LEU A 16 -2.76 -8.34 -24.90
CA LEU A 16 -3.50 -9.19 -23.97
C LEU A 16 -2.47 -9.80 -23.01
N SER A 17 -1.97 -9.02 -22.05
CA SER A 17 -1.25 -9.55 -20.89
C SER A 17 -2.18 -10.59 -20.29
N PRO A 18 -1.75 -11.86 -20.16
CA PRO A 18 -2.63 -12.88 -19.64
C PRO A 18 -3.12 -12.45 -18.26
N LEU A 19 -4.44 -12.52 -18.09
CA LEU A 19 -5.06 -12.37 -16.79
C LEU A 19 -4.72 -13.62 -15.99
N GLU A 20 -4.00 -13.46 -14.90
CA GLU A 20 -3.54 -14.57 -14.10
C GLU A 20 -4.10 -14.48 -12.68
N LEU A 21 -4.73 -15.58 -12.24
CA LEU A 21 -5.24 -15.72 -10.89
C LEU A 21 -4.12 -16.22 -9.97
N HIS A 22 -3.69 -15.38 -9.04
CA HIS A 22 -2.63 -15.72 -8.09
C HIS A 22 -3.15 -15.78 -6.66
N ARG A 23 -2.39 -16.44 -5.79
CA ARG A 23 -2.62 -16.42 -4.33
C ARG A 23 -1.61 -15.50 -3.69
N LEU A 24 -2.08 -14.37 -3.20
CA LEU A 24 -1.29 -13.32 -2.57
C LEU A 24 -1.86 -13.05 -1.17
N HIS A 25 -0.99 -12.71 -0.21
CA HIS A 25 -1.37 -12.33 1.15
C HIS A 25 -2.34 -13.28 1.88
N GLN A 26 -1.82 -14.06 2.82
CA GLN A 26 -2.63 -15.05 3.55
C GLN A 26 -3.38 -16.02 2.62
N ASN A 27 -2.80 -16.32 1.46
CA ASN A 27 -3.33 -17.27 0.47
C ASN A 27 -4.66 -16.85 -0.21
N LEU A 28 -5.00 -15.57 -0.16
CA LEU A 28 -6.18 -15.00 -0.82
C LEU A 28 -5.99 -14.92 -2.33
N ARG A 29 -7.04 -15.20 -3.08
CA ARG A 29 -7.03 -15.12 -4.54
C ARG A 29 -7.13 -13.67 -4.99
N THR A 30 -6.28 -13.28 -5.93
CA THR A 30 -6.32 -11.96 -6.55
C THR A 30 -5.80 -12.06 -7.97
N ASP A 31 -6.50 -11.40 -8.88
CA ASP A 31 -6.12 -11.26 -10.27
C ASP A 31 -4.98 -10.24 -10.43
N GLY A 32 -4.16 -10.47 -11.45
CA GLY A 32 -3.16 -9.52 -11.91
C GLY A 32 -2.94 -9.65 -13.40
N LEU A 33 -2.64 -8.53 -14.05
CA LEU A 33 -2.14 -8.52 -15.41
C LEU A 33 -0.64 -8.80 -15.36
N ASP A 34 -0.21 -9.86 -16.03
CA ASP A 34 1.19 -10.21 -16.06
C ASP A 34 2.01 -9.21 -16.90
N CYS A 35 3.14 -8.74 -16.35
CA CYS A 35 4.01 -7.77 -16.99
C CYS A 35 4.99 -8.35 -18.03
N GLY A 36 4.92 -9.65 -18.32
CA GLY A 36 5.67 -10.33 -19.37
C GLY A 36 7.03 -10.90 -18.95
N ASP A 37 7.57 -11.78 -19.80
CA ASP A 37 8.78 -12.57 -19.51
C ASP A 37 10.05 -11.74 -19.35
N GLU A 38 10.14 -10.58 -20.02
CA GLU A 38 11.28 -9.67 -19.87
C GLU A 38 11.34 -9.09 -18.46
N VAL A 39 10.18 -8.66 -17.94
CA VAL A 39 10.06 -8.14 -16.58
C VAL A 39 10.27 -9.27 -15.56
N ALA A 40 9.69 -10.44 -15.80
CA ALA A 40 9.88 -11.61 -14.93
C ALA A 40 11.37 -11.98 -14.80
N ARG A 41 12.11 -11.97 -15.92
CA ARG A 41 13.56 -12.24 -15.92
C ARG A 41 14.34 -11.20 -15.12
N LEU A 42 14.03 -9.91 -15.33
CA LEU A 42 14.67 -8.82 -14.60
C LEU A 42 14.52 -8.99 -13.08
N PHE A 43 13.30 -9.27 -12.60
CA PHE A 43 13.07 -9.46 -11.17
C PHE A 43 13.65 -10.76 -10.62
N SER A 44 13.60 -11.85 -11.40
CA SER A 44 14.21 -13.12 -11.01
C SER A 44 15.74 -12.97 -10.81
N GLU A 45 16.42 -12.29 -11.73
CA GLU A 45 17.85 -11.99 -11.63
C GLU A 45 18.17 -11.04 -10.47
N ALA A 46 17.37 -9.98 -10.29
CA ALA A 46 17.60 -8.98 -9.25
C ALA A 46 17.39 -9.52 -7.82
N LEU A 47 16.48 -10.47 -7.65
CA LEU A 47 16.15 -11.06 -6.35
C LEU A 47 16.89 -12.38 -6.07
N ASP A 48 17.63 -12.91 -7.04
CA ASP A 48 18.25 -14.25 -6.97
C ASP A 48 17.21 -15.35 -6.67
N GLU A 49 16.01 -15.22 -7.26
CA GLU A 49 14.90 -16.16 -7.12
C GLU A 49 14.39 -16.61 -8.49
N SER A 50 14.07 -17.89 -8.63
CA SER A 50 13.50 -18.42 -9.88
C SER A 50 12.00 -18.17 -9.95
N ASP A 51 11.50 -17.85 -11.15
CA ASP A 51 10.05 -17.72 -11.45
C ASP A 51 9.36 -16.55 -10.73
N VAL A 52 10.06 -15.42 -10.59
CA VAL A 52 9.46 -14.19 -10.08
C VAL A 52 8.71 -13.48 -11.19
N ARG A 53 7.43 -13.23 -10.99
CA ARG A 53 6.56 -12.51 -11.94
C ARG A 53 6.06 -11.22 -11.31
N LEU A 54 6.03 -10.14 -12.10
CA LEU A 54 5.43 -8.87 -11.69
C LEU A 54 4.00 -8.81 -12.22
N LEU A 55 3.06 -8.55 -11.31
CA LEU A 55 1.64 -8.39 -11.64
C LEU A 55 1.21 -6.94 -11.46
N MET A 56 0.50 -6.42 -12.45
CA MET A 56 -0.11 -5.10 -12.42
C MET A 56 -1.61 -5.22 -12.09
N TYR A 57 -2.05 -4.39 -11.15
CA TYR A 57 -3.47 -4.21 -10.87
C TYR A 57 -4.13 -3.38 -11.96
N ASN A 58 -5.33 -3.77 -12.36
CA ASN A 58 -6.24 -2.94 -13.17
C ASN A 58 -7.63 -2.91 -12.53
N LYS A 59 -8.39 -1.85 -12.77
CA LYS A 59 -9.74 -1.71 -12.22
C LYS A 59 -10.65 -2.81 -12.78
N GLY A 60 -11.40 -3.45 -11.89
CA GLY A 60 -12.35 -4.51 -12.24
C GLY A 60 -11.79 -5.93 -12.20
N LEU A 61 -10.51 -6.08 -11.89
CA LEU A 61 -9.90 -7.38 -11.60
C LEU A 61 -10.47 -7.98 -10.31
N TYR A 62 -10.56 -9.32 -10.26
CA TYR A 62 -11.07 -10.03 -9.08
C TYR A 62 -10.10 -9.94 -7.91
N THR A 63 -10.64 -9.79 -6.70
CA THR A 63 -9.87 -9.94 -5.47
C THR A 63 -10.73 -10.49 -4.34
N GLU A 64 -10.15 -11.37 -3.53
CA GLU A 64 -10.69 -11.76 -2.22
C GLU A 64 -10.26 -10.77 -1.12
N ARG A 65 -9.51 -9.73 -1.48
CA ARG A 65 -8.94 -8.76 -0.56
C ARG A 65 -9.85 -7.56 -0.33
N THR A 66 -10.99 -7.84 0.28
CA THR A 66 -11.86 -6.78 0.78
C THR A 66 -11.49 -6.45 2.22
N CYS A 67 -11.12 -5.21 2.48
CA CYS A 67 -11.02 -4.70 3.84
C CYS A 67 -12.43 -4.61 4.44
N VAL A 68 -12.68 -5.40 5.49
CA VAL A 68 -13.95 -5.43 6.20
C VAL A 68 -13.72 -4.98 7.64
N PRO A 69 -13.99 -3.70 7.97
CA PRO A 69 -13.83 -3.20 9.34
C PRO A 69 -14.63 -4.03 10.34
N GLN A 70 -13.96 -4.46 11.42
CA GLN A 70 -14.59 -5.15 12.54
C GLN A 70 -14.73 -4.20 13.73
N GLN A 71 -15.83 -4.33 14.46
CA GLN A 71 -16.17 -3.41 15.55
C GLN A 71 -15.15 -3.40 16.69
N ASP A 72 -14.39 -4.49 16.84
CA ASP A 72 -13.37 -4.69 17.88
C ASP A 72 -11.97 -4.21 17.48
N TRP A 73 -11.79 -3.74 16.24
CA TRP A 73 -10.48 -3.26 15.77
C TRP A 73 -10.02 -1.95 16.40
N TRP A 74 -10.93 -1.17 16.96
CA TRP A 74 -10.58 0.12 17.55
C TRP A 74 -11.42 0.51 18.76
N ASN A 75 -10.89 1.47 19.53
CA ASN A 75 -11.59 2.09 20.66
C ASN A 75 -12.70 3.06 20.23
N ASN A 76 -12.88 3.25 18.92
CA ASN A 76 -13.90 4.13 18.32
C ASN A 76 -14.80 3.35 17.33
N ASN A 77 -15.86 4.02 16.87
CA ASN A 77 -16.71 3.49 15.81
C ASN A 77 -15.91 3.27 14.52
N VAL A 78 -15.86 2.04 14.04
CA VAL A 78 -15.26 1.72 12.74
C VAL A 78 -16.23 2.06 11.59
N PRO A 79 -15.73 2.47 10.42
CA PRO A 79 -16.53 2.66 9.22
C PRO A 79 -17.26 1.36 8.82
N LYS A 80 -18.50 1.49 8.35
CA LYS A 80 -19.26 0.34 7.82
C LYS A 80 -18.94 0.03 6.35
N ARG A 81 -18.19 0.91 5.69
CA ARG A 81 -17.78 0.74 4.30
C ARG A 81 -16.79 -0.42 4.20
N LYS A 82 -16.91 -1.18 3.12
CA LYS A 82 -15.96 -2.22 2.74
C LYS A 82 -15.24 -1.72 1.49
N ASP A 83 -13.92 -1.86 1.49
CA ASP A 83 -13.09 -1.39 0.39
C ASP A 83 -12.18 -2.51 -0.09
N ASP A 84 -12.20 -2.77 -1.38
CA ASP A 84 -11.23 -3.67 -1.99
C ASP A 84 -9.85 -3.01 -2.00
N CYS A 85 -8.85 -3.74 -1.53
CA CYS A 85 -7.45 -3.36 -1.63
C CYS A 85 -6.84 -4.17 -2.78
N ALA A 86 -5.96 -3.55 -3.56
CA ALA A 86 -5.19 -4.26 -4.58
C ALA A 86 -4.15 -5.18 -3.90
N TYR A 87 -2.90 -4.73 -3.81
CA TYR A 87 -1.81 -5.50 -3.20
C TYR A 87 -1.36 -4.96 -1.84
N ALA A 88 -2.00 -3.91 -1.33
CA ALA A 88 -1.70 -3.30 -0.02
C ALA A 88 -2.18 -4.18 1.15
N ASP A 89 -1.47 -4.16 2.28
CA ASP A 89 -1.65 -5.11 3.39
C ASP A 89 -3.09 -5.19 3.95
N LEU A 90 -3.53 -4.17 4.70
CA LEU A 90 -4.88 -4.16 5.29
C LEU A 90 -5.77 -3.04 4.76
N ALA A 91 -5.18 -1.86 4.54
CA ALA A 91 -5.91 -0.63 4.29
C ALA A 91 -5.35 0.07 3.04
N PRO A 92 -6.18 0.85 2.32
CA PRO A 92 -5.73 1.60 1.15
C PRO A 92 -4.77 2.74 1.50
N TYR A 93 -4.85 3.26 2.73
CA TYR A 93 -4.00 4.35 3.21
C TYR A 93 -3.42 4.01 4.59
N MET A 94 -2.19 4.44 4.81
CA MET A 94 -1.52 4.45 6.10
C MET A 94 -1.04 5.87 6.39
N ILE A 95 -1.37 6.33 7.59
CA ILE A 95 -1.03 7.67 8.09
C ILE A 95 -0.08 7.50 9.27
N THR A 96 0.86 8.42 9.43
CA THR A 96 1.67 8.58 10.64
C THR A 96 1.90 10.06 10.90
N SER A 97 2.24 10.45 12.12
CA SER A 97 2.68 11.82 12.41
C SER A 97 4.20 11.93 12.49
N GLN A 98 4.74 13.09 12.11
CA GLN A 98 6.16 13.41 12.29
C GLN A 98 6.54 13.37 13.77
N ALA A 99 5.66 13.83 14.65
CA ALA A 99 5.89 13.80 16.10
C ALA A 99 5.98 12.37 16.66
N SER A 100 5.21 11.40 16.15
CA SER A 100 5.35 9.98 16.51
C SER A 100 6.70 9.40 16.05
N LEU A 101 7.14 9.76 14.85
CA LEU A 101 8.45 9.33 14.33
C LEU A 101 9.60 9.91 15.18
N ASP A 102 9.51 11.19 15.53
CA ASP A 102 10.50 11.87 16.36
C ASP A 102 10.55 11.29 17.79
N ASP A 103 9.38 11.03 18.39
CA ASP A 103 9.28 10.38 19.70
C ASP A 103 9.85 8.95 19.67
N LEU A 104 9.63 8.19 18.59
CA LEU A 104 10.24 6.88 18.40
C LEU A 104 11.77 7.00 18.28
N ASN A 105 12.28 7.90 17.43
CA ASN A 105 13.71 8.08 17.23
C ASN A 105 14.43 8.52 18.51
N SER A 106 13.77 9.28 19.40
CA SER A 106 14.33 9.62 20.72
C SER A 106 14.66 8.41 21.62
N LYS A 107 14.12 7.22 21.27
CA LYS A 107 14.28 5.96 22.01
C LYS A 107 15.14 4.95 21.27
N LEU A 108 15.63 5.27 20.07
CA LEU A 108 16.43 4.38 19.25
C LEU A 108 17.90 4.79 19.29
N GLU A 109 18.80 3.81 19.14
CA GLU A 109 20.23 4.08 18.94
C GLU A 109 20.52 4.62 17.53
N ASN A 110 19.74 4.18 16.55
CA ASN A 110 19.84 4.59 15.16
C ASN A 110 18.48 5.10 14.70
N ASP A 111 18.44 6.33 14.22
CA ASP A 111 17.22 6.94 13.71
C ASP A 111 16.68 6.16 12.51
N VAL A 112 15.36 6.04 12.48
CA VAL A 112 14.60 5.53 11.33
C VAL A 112 13.82 6.67 10.69
N THR A 113 13.53 6.47 9.41
CA THR A 113 12.67 7.37 8.63
C THR A 113 11.30 6.75 8.40
N SER A 114 10.33 7.58 7.99
CA SER A 114 9.01 7.12 7.56
C SER A 114 9.06 6.00 6.51
N LEU A 115 10.11 5.93 5.68
CA LEU A 115 10.29 4.86 4.68
C LEU A 115 10.31 3.45 5.30
N HIS A 116 10.78 3.30 6.54
CA HIS A 116 10.77 2.02 7.25
C HIS A 116 9.34 1.56 7.59
N PHE A 117 8.43 2.51 7.78
CA PHE A 117 7.03 2.25 8.11
C PHE A 117 6.11 2.34 6.89
N ARG A 118 6.57 2.86 5.75
CA ARG A 118 5.81 2.95 4.48
C ARG A 118 4.41 3.61 4.61
N PRO A 119 4.25 4.71 5.35
CA PRO A 119 3.02 5.50 5.28
C PRO A 119 2.93 6.16 3.90
N VAL A 120 1.70 6.45 3.47
CA VAL A 120 1.46 7.25 2.26
C VAL A 120 1.09 8.69 2.61
N ILE A 121 0.78 8.97 3.88
CA ILE A 121 0.50 10.30 4.41
C ILE A 121 1.33 10.48 5.70
N VAL A 122 2.10 11.56 5.76
CA VAL A 122 2.81 12.01 6.98
C VAL A 122 2.24 13.36 7.38
N VAL A 123 1.77 13.48 8.62
CA VAL A 123 1.16 14.70 9.16
C VAL A 123 2.11 15.34 10.17
N ASP A 124 2.30 16.66 10.10
CA ASP A 124 3.07 17.42 11.07
C ASP A 124 2.14 18.25 11.99
N HIS A 125 2.75 19.01 12.90
CA HIS A 125 2.04 19.95 13.79
C HIS A 125 0.95 19.34 14.70
N CYS A 126 1.10 18.07 15.10
CA CYS A 126 0.31 17.43 16.16
C CYS A 126 1.21 16.84 17.26
N ALA A 127 0.62 16.38 18.37
CA ALA A 127 1.42 15.68 19.38
C ALA A 127 1.75 14.26 18.91
N ALA A 128 2.81 13.68 19.49
CA ALA A 128 3.18 12.30 19.22
C ALA A 128 2.00 11.36 19.57
N TRP A 129 1.73 10.42 18.67
CA TRP A 129 0.68 9.40 18.75
C TRP A 129 -0.75 9.96 18.72
N ASP A 130 -0.95 11.23 18.35
CA ASP A 130 -2.30 11.78 18.18
C ASP A 130 -3.07 11.08 17.05
N GLU A 131 -2.37 10.56 16.02
CA GLU A 131 -3.00 9.87 14.89
C GLU A 131 -3.82 8.64 15.28
N ASP A 132 -3.51 8.03 16.43
CA ASP A 132 -4.29 6.92 16.97
C ASP A 132 -5.72 7.39 17.32
N LYS A 133 -5.85 8.61 17.84
CA LYS A 133 -7.15 9.10 18.33
C LYS A 133 -8.02 9.66 17.22
N TRP A 134 -7.50 9.83 16.00
CA TRP A 134 -8.25 10.40 14.89
C TRP A 134 -9.37 9.45 14.46
N ILE A 135 -10.56 10.01 14.28
CA ILE A 135 -11.74 9.29 13.76
C ILE A 135 -11.91 9.60 12.29
N ASP A 136 -11.81 10.88 11.94
CA ASP A 136 -11.85 11.38 10.57
C ASP A 136 -10.68 12.34 10.33
N LEU A 137 -10.12 12.30 9.12
CA LEU A 137 -9.09 13.23 8.66
C LEU A 137 -9.58 13.94 7.40
N HIS A 138 -9.47 15.26 7.39
CA HIS A 138 -9.89 16.10 6.26
C HIS A 138 -8.66 16.74 5.61
N ILE A 139 -8.46 16.50 4.32
CA ILE A 139 -7.37 17.05 3.52
C ILE A 139 -8.00 17.77 2.32
N GLY A 140 -8.19 19.09 2.45
CA GLY A 140 -9.02 19.84 1.50
C GLY A 140 -10.46 19.30 1.48
N ASP A 141 -10.93 18.90 0.30
CA ASP A 141 -12.27 18.32 0.11
C ASP A 141 -12.31 16.80 0.36
N VAL A 142 -11.14 16.16 0.57
CA VAL A 142 -11.05 14.71 0.80
C VAL A 142 -11.31 14.42 2.27
N LYS A 143 -12.20 13.46 2.53
CA LYS A 143 -12.50 12.93 3.87
C LYS A 143 -12.05 11.48 3.96
N LEU A 144 -11.22 11.18 4.94
CA LEU A 144 -10.73 9.85 5.27
C LEU A 144 -11.29 9.45 6.64
N GLN A 145 -11.62 8.16 6.79
CA GLN A 145 -12.08 7.61 8.07
C GLN A 145 -11.04 6.63 8.61
N CYS A 146 -10.60 6.87 9.83
CA CYS A 146 -9.62 6.04 10.53
C CYS A 146 -10.35 4.90 11.25
N PHE A 147 -9.84 3.68 11.13
CA PHE A 147 -10.57 2.49 11.61
C PHE A 147 -9.75 1.48 12.39
N LYS A 148 -8.41 1.56 12.32
CA LYS A 148 -7.49 0.69 13.05
C LYS A 148 -6.06 1.24 12.95
N PRO A 149 -5.24 1.18 14.01
CA PRO A 149 -3.82 1.48 13.93
C PRO A 149 -3.08 0.37 13.19
N CYS A 150 -1.98 0.76 12.57
CA CYS A 150 -1.06 -0.15 11.93
C CYS A 150 -0.23 -0.87 13.00
N THR A 151 -0.39 -2.19 13.11
CA THR A 151 0.46 -3.01 13.97
C THR A 151 1.73 -3.34 13.20
N ARG A 152 2.89 -3.18 13.85
CA ARG A 152 4.21 -3.50 13.32
C ARG A 152 4.83 -4.64 14.12
#